data_AF-X0W3S6-F1
#
_entry.id   AF-X0W3S6-F1
#
_cell.length_a   1.000
_cell.length_b   1.000
_cell.length_c   1.000
_cell.angle_alpha   90.00
_cell.angle_beta   90.00
_cell.angle_gamma   90.00
#
_symmetry.space_group_name_H-M   'P 1'
#
loop_
_entity.id
_entity.type
_entity.pdbx_description
1 polymer ?
#
loop_
_entity_poly.entity_id
_entity_poly.type
_entity_poly.pdbx_seq_one_letter_code
_entity_poly.pdbx_strand_id
1 'polypeptide(L)'
;MKVLVANPPWPGPGYGARSDVRWPHKRSDKYIEYPIYLSYTAAVLHEAGFEVSFLDAVMDELSIAEFAQRVHDLNPRLALLETSTPSIEFE
;
A
#
# COMPACT_ATOMS: atom_id res chain seq x y z
N MET A 1 -8.14 15.05 11.16
CA MET A 1 -7.39 13.85 11.61
C MET A 1 -6.63 13.30 10.42
N LYS A 2 -5.34 12.96 10.58
CA LYS A 2 -4.53 12.39 9.50
C LYS A 2 -4.84 10.92 9.31
N VAL A 3 -5.18 10.53 8.08
CA VAL A 3 -5.41 9.15 7.69
C VAL A 3 -4.44 8.78 6.57
N LEU A 4 -3.74 7.68 6.74
CA LEU A 4 -2.92 7.08 5.71
C LEU A 4 -3.71 5.98 5.01
N VAL A 5 -3.74 6.01 3.69
CA VAL A 5 -4.17 4.89 2.83
C VAL A 5 -2.93 4.41 2.11
N ALA A 6 -2.58 3.13 2.23
CA ALA A 6 -1.34 2.63 1.65
C ALA A 6 -1.43 1.25 1.01
N ASN A 7 -0.69 1.10 -0.10
CA ASN A 7 -0.29 -0.17 -0.66
C ASN A 7 1.10 -0.50 -0.07
N PRO A 8 1.19 -1.39 0.93
CA PRO A 8 2.44 -1.63 1.65
C PRO A 8 3.43 -2.44 0.79
N PRO A 9 4.73 -2.44 1.15
CA PRO A 9 5.73 -3.14 0.37
C PRO A 9 5.55 -4.65 0.41
N TRP A 10 6.10 -5.34 -0.59
CA TRP A 10 6.07 -6.79 -0.67
C TRP A 10 7.43 -7.39 -0.30
N PRO A 11 7.48 -8.44 0.54
CA PRO A 11 8.74 -9.08 0.90
C PRO A 11 9.40 -9.86 -0.26
N GLY A 12 10.73 -9.83 -0.28
CA GLY A 12 11.55 -10.56 -1.24
C GLY A 12 11.63 -9.91 -2.63
N PRO A 13 12.25 -10.56 -3.60
CA PRO A 13 12.47 -9.99 -4.93
C PRO A 13 11.16 -9.87 -5.72
N GLY A 14 11.10 -8.86 -6.60
CA GLY A 14 9.97 -8.59 -7.49
C GLY A 14 8.95 -7.60 -6.91
N TYR A 15 7.93 -7.31 -7.70
CA TYR A 15 6.87 -6.36 -7.39
C TYR A 15 5.59 -7.11 -7.01
N GLY A 16 5.03 -6.80 -5.86
CA GLY A 16 3.77 -7.39 -5.41
C GLY A 16 2.58 -6.79 -6.14
N ALA A 17 1.89 -7.59 -6.95
CA ALA A 17 0.59 -7.24 -7.49
C ALA A 17 -0.49 -7.75 -6.52
N ARG A 18 -1.18 -6.83 -5.84
CA ARG A 18 -2.26 -7.13 -4.89
C ARG A 18 -3.54 -6.40 -5.22
N SER A 19 -3.41 -5.13 -5.55
CA SER A 19 -4.55 -4.29 -5.86
C SER A 19 -5.08 -4.66 -7.23
N ASP A 20 -6.40 -4.83 -7.33
CA ASP A 20 -7.11 -5.10 -8.58
C ASP A 20 -6.67 -6.38 -9.33
N VAL A 21 -6.06 -7.34 -8.63
CA VAL A 21 -5.76 -8.67 -9.16
C VAL A 21 -6.61 -9.75 -8.52
N ARG A 22 -6.99 -10.76 -9.32
CA ARG A 22 -7.75 -11.92 -8.83
C ARG A 22 -6.97 -12.75 -7.81
N TRP A 23 -5.66 -12.90 -8.03
CA TRP A 23 -4.77 -13.67 -7.18
C TRP A 23 -3.52 -12.83 -6.90
N PRO A 24 -3.28 -12.44 -5.64
CA PRO A 24 -2.08 -11.71 -5.29
C PRO A 24 -0.83 -12.53 -5.63
N HIS A 25 0.09 -11.92 -6.37
CA HIS A 25 1.29 -12.60 -6.87
C HIS A 25 2.45 -11.61 -6.99
N LYS A 26 3.66 -12.14 -7.20
CA LYS A 26 4.83 -11.33 -7.50
C LYS A 26 5.12 -11.34 -9.00
N ARG A 27 5.55 -10.20 -9.51
CA ARG A 27 6.01 -10.01 -10.88
C ARG A 27 7.49 -9.61 -10.90
N SER A 28 8.18 -9.93 -11.99
CA SER A 28 9.55 -9.46 -12.21
C SER A 28 9.60 -8.08 -12.85
N ASP A 29 8.51 -7.65 -13.49
CA ASP A 29 8.35 -6.34 -14.13
C ASP A 29 7.43 -5.42 -13.29
N LYS A 30 7.62 -4.11 -13.44
CA LYS A 30 6.82 -3.09 -12.74
C LYS A 30 5.50 -2.75 -13.46
N TYR A 31 5.02 -3.66 -14.31
CA TYR A 31 3.73 -3.53 -14.97
C TYR A 31 2.65 -4.05 -14.03
N ILE A 32 2.28 -3.22 -13.05
CA ILE A 32 1.31 -3.54 -12.01
C ILE A 32 0.03 -2.71 -12.20
N GLU A 33 -1.07 -3.30 -11.78
CA GLU A 33 -2.39 -2.69 -11.81
C GLU A 33 -2.45 -1.47 -10.87
N TYR A 34 -3.16 -0.43 -11.30
CA TYR A 34 -3.37 0.75 -10.48
C TYR A 34 -4.24 0.39 -9.27
N PRO A 35 -3.89 0.80 -8.04
CA PRO A 35 -4.65 0.48 -6.83
C PRO A 35 -5.95 1.30 -6.72
N ILE A 36 -6.92 0.96 -7.58
CA ILE A 36 -8.16 1.73 -7.74
C ILE A 36 -8.96 1.81 -6.44
N TYR A 37 -9.10 0.70 -5.71
CA TYR A 37 -9.86 0.68 -4.45
C TYR A 37 -9.24 1.57 -3.36
N LEU A 38 -7.91 1.59 -3.26
CA LEU A 38 -7.23 2.50 -2.33
C LEU A 38 -7.40 3.96 -2.76
N SER A 39 -7.39 4.24 -4.05
CA SER A 39 -7.61 5.58 -4.60
C SER A 39 -9.04 6.08 -4.34
N TYR A 40 -10.04 5.21 -4.51
CA TYR A 40 -11.42 5.48 -4.11
C TYR A 40 -11.54 5.70 -2.60
N THR A 41 -10.86 4.88 -1.78
CA THR A 41 -10.84 5.05 -0.32
C THR A 41 -10.29 6.42 0.07
N ALA A 42 -9.18 6.84 -0.55
CA ALA A 42 -8.60 8.16 -0.33
C ALA A 42 -9.57 9.29 -0.73
N ALA A 43 -10.25 9.15 -1.87
CA ALA A 43 -11.24 10.14 -2.33
C ALA A 43 -12.44 10.26 -1.38
N VAL A 44 -13.01 9.14 -0.92
CA VAL A 44 -14.14 9.14 0.03
C VAL A 44 -13.75 9.76 1.37
N LEU A 45 -12.56 9.45 1.88
CA LEU A 45 -12.04 10.05 3.12
C LEU A 45 -11.80 11.56 2.96
N HIS A 46 -11.29 11.98 1.81
CA HIS A 46 -11.10 13.39 1.51
C HIS A 46 -12.45 14.13 1.45
N GLU A 47 -13.46 13.56 0.78
CA GLU A 47 -14.82 14.11 0.73
C GLU A 47 -15.46 14.22 2.13
N ALA A 48 -15.17 13.25 3.01
CA ALA A 48 -15.61 13.28 4.41
C ALA A 48 -14.84 14.28 5.31
N GLY A 49 -13.86 15.02 4.76
CA GLY A 49 -13.13 16.09 5.46
C GLY A 49 -11.90 15.64 6.25
N PHE A 50 -11.35 14.45 5.97
CA PHE A 50 -10.10 13.99 6.57
C PHE A 50 -8.86 14.54 5.83
N GLU A 51 -7.74 14.68 6.55
CA GLU A 51 -6.44 14.94 5.93
C GLU A 51 -5.90 13.58 5.47
N VAL A 52 -5.90 13.33 4.16
CA VAL A 52 -5.56 12.03 3.59
C VAL A 52 -4.16 12.07 2.98
N SER A 53 -3.33 11.10 3.35
CA SER A 53 -2.09 10.78 2.65
C SER A 53 -2.25 9.43 1.95
N PHE A 54 -1.72 9.33 0.73
CA PHE A 54 -1.67 8.10 -0.05
C PHE A 54 -0.21 7.68 -0.22
N LEU A 55 0.10 6.41 0.02
CA LEU A 55 1.46 5.87 -0.11
C LEU A 55 1.43 4.52 -0.84
N ASP A 56 2.06 4.47 -2.02
CA ASP A 56 2.21 3.23 -2.78
C ASP A 56 3.67 2.76 -2.70
N ALA A 57 3.95 1.93 -1.70
CA ALA A 57 5.29 1.43 -1.44
C ALA A 57 5.80 0.45 -2.50
N VAL A 58 4.90 -0.15 -3.30
CA VAL A 58 5.29 -1.02 -4.42
C VAL A 58 5.78 -0.15 -5.58
N MET A 59 5.07 0.93 -5.89
CA MET A 59 5.51 1.89 -6.92
C MET A 59 6.71 2.72 -6.48
N ASP A 60 6.80 3.08 -5.19
CA ASP A 60 7.94 3.83 -4.64
C ASP A 60 9.14 2.92 -4.32
N GLU A 61 9.01 1.60 -4.50
CA GLU A 61 10.07 0.60 -4.25
C GLU A 61 10.65 0.66 -2.82
N LEU A 62 9.79 0.96 -1.85
CA LEU A 62 10.21 1.07 -0.46
C LEU A 62 10.46 -0.32 0.13
N SER A 63 11.56 -0.46 0.87
CA SER A 63 11.70 -1.57 1.81
C SER A 63 10.68 -1.46 2.95
N ILE A 64 10.51 -2.54 3.71
CA ILE A 64 9.67 -2.54 4.92
C ILE A 64 10.14 -1.48 5.91
N ALA A 65 11.46 -1.28 6.06
CA ALA A 65 12.01 -0.29 6.98
C ALA A 65 11.77 1.15 6.49
N GLU A 66 11.96 1.42 5.20
CA GLU A 66 11.69 2.74 4.61
C GLU A 66 10.19 3.07 4.65
N PHE A 67 9.33 2.09 4.37
CA PHE A 67 7.89 2.24 4.53
C PHE A 67 7.53 2.57 5.98
N ALA A 68 8.04 1.82 6.95
CA ALA A 68 7.78 2.08 8.36
C ALA A 68 8.23 3.49 8.79
N GLN A 69 9.41 3.93 8.32
CA GLN A 69 9.89 5.30 8.56
C GLN A 69 8.97 6.34 7.92
N ARG A 70 8.53 6.11 6.67
CA ARG A 70 7.60 7.01 5.98
C ARG A 70 6.26 7.11 6.71
N VAL A 71 5.72 6.00 7.20
CA VAL A 71 4.51 5.98 8.03
C VAL A 71 4.73 6.75 9.33
N HIS A 72 5.86 6.55 10.00
CA HIS A 72 6.23 7.30 11.20
C HIS A 72 6.28 8.81 10.95
N ASP A 73 6.94 9.24 9.88
CA ASP A 73 7.12 10.66 9.55
C ASP A 73 5.80 11.33 9.14
N LEU A 74 4.90 10.60 8.48
CA LEU A 74 3.54 11.05 8.19
C LEU A 74 2.68 11.20 9.46
N ASN A 75 3.04 10.47 10.52
CA ASN A 75 2.37 10.44 11.82
C ASN A 75 0.83 10.38 11.72
N PRO A 76 0.26 9.40 10.99
CA PRO A 76 -1.17 9.27 10.83
C PRO A 76 -1.82 8.78 12.13
N ARG A 77 -3.06 9.20 12.39
CA ARG A 77 -3.87 8.65 13.49
C ARG A 77 -4.55 7.32 13.14
N LEU A 78 -4.68 7.03 11.85
CA LEU A 78 -5.21 5.78 11.32
C LEU A 78 -4.45 5.43 10.04
N ALA A 79 -4.00 4.18 9.93
CA ALA A 79 -3.42 3.63 8.72
C ALA A 79 -4.30 2.51 8.18
N LEU A 80 -4.69 2.61 6.92
CA LEU A 80 -5.44 1.63 6.16
C LEU A 80 -4.49 1.00 5.15
N LEU A 81 -4.22 -0.29 5.31
CA LEU A 81 -3.31 -1.03 4.44
C LEU A 81 -4.12 -2.02 3.61
N GLU A 82 -3.92 -2.04 2.29
CA GLU A 82 -4.37 -3.20 1.52
C GLU A 82 -3.47 -4.38 1.87
N THR A 83 -4.06 -5.50 2.26
CA THR A 83 -3.33 -6.73 2.62
C THR A 83 -3.90 -7.93 1.90
N SER A 84 -3.05 -8.88 1.54
CA SER A 84 -3.46 -10.22 1.11
C SER A 84 -3.20 -11.20 2.24
N THR A 85 -4.02 -12.24 2.36
CA THR A 85 -3.75 -13.35 3.30
C THR A 85 -2.33 -13.88 3.04
N PRO A 86 -1.43 -13.85 4.03
CA PRO A 86 -0.10 -14.43 3.86
C PRO A 86 -0.26 -15.95 3.73
N SER A 87 -0.10 -16.46 2.51
CA SER A 87 -0.21 -17.90 2.21
C SER A 87 1.16 -18.56 1.99
N ILE A 88 2.26 -17.82 2.18
CA ILE A 88 3.62 -18.31 1.95
C ILE A 88 4.44 -17.94 3.19
N GLU A 89 5.09 -18.94 3.79
CA GLU A 89 6.07 -18.72 4.85
C GLU A 89 7.08 -17.67 4.39
N PHE A 90 7.31 -16.67 5.24
CA PHE A 90 8.36 -15.68 5.04
C PHE A 90 9.66 -16.31 5.56
N GLU A 91 10.47 -16.88 4.66
CA GLU A 91 11.91 -17.10 4.91
C GLU A 91 12.67 -15.77 4.85
#